data_AF-A0A7C7W0N7-F1
#
_entry.id   AF-A0A7C7W0N7-F1
#
_cell.length_a   1.000
_cell.length_b   1.000
_cell.length_c   1.000
_cell.angle_alpha   90.00
_cell.angle_beta   90.00
_cell.angle_gamma   90.00
#
_symmetry.space_group_name_H-M   'P 1'
#
loop_
_entity.id
_entity.type
_entity.pdbx_description
1 polymer ?
#
loop_
_entity_poly.entity_id
_entity_poly.type
_entity_poly.pdbx_seq_one_letter_code
_entity_poly.pdbx_strand_id
1 'polypeptide(L)'
;MKPASIKELRLKNFDKEHLEANRRRCEGAALILFLCFVIFCARLWHLQIVRGPEFRKQSEINRIKTVRLQPPRGKILDRTGRLLAGIKPNFNVCLVREDIENMEELLAKLCPILGESEAVIRTSLHAGSRRPKYVPIVIKRGLDWET
;
A
#
# COMPACT_ATOMS: atom_id res chain seq x y z
N MET A 1 9.44 -27.97 72.49
CA MET A 1 8.67 -27.33 71.40
C MET A 1 8.73 -25.82 71.64
N LYS A 2 9.64 -25.09 70.96
CA LYS A 2 9.86 -23.65 71.19
C LYS A 2 8.69 -22.87 70.59
N PRO A 3 8.04 -21.93 71.32
CA PRO A 3 7.03 -21.07 70.73
C PRO A 3 7.70 -20.14 69.71
N ALA A 4 7.08 -19.99 68.53
CA ALA A 4 7.57 -19.09 67.49
C ALA A 4 7.71 -17.66 68.06
N SER A 5 8.84 -17.02 67.75
CA SER A 5 9.12 -15.66 68.23
C SER A 5 8.04 -14.71 67.74
N ILE A 6 7.54 -13.82 68.62
CA ILE A 6 6.48 -12.84 68.32
C ILE A 6 6.82 -12.02 67.05
N LYS A 7 8.11 -11.81 66.80
CA LYS A 7 8.62 -11.12 65.61
C LYS A 7 8.39 -11.93 64.32
N GLU A 8 8.56 -13.26 64.36
CA GLU A 8 8.33 -14.15 63.22
C GLU A 8 6.84 -14.29 62.90
N LEU A 9 5.98 -14.38 63.92
CA LEU A 9 4.53 -14.36 63.74
C LEU A 9 4.06 -13.03 63.12
N ARG A 10 4.64 -11.90 63.57
CA ARG A 10 4.34 -10.57 62.99
C ARG A 10 4.82 -10.45 61.54
N LEU A 11 6.03 -10.89 61.22
CA LEU A 11 6.57 -10.89 59.84
C LEU A 11 5.72 -11.76 58.90
N LYS A 12 5.35 -12.96 59.34
CA LYS A 12 4.57 -13.91 58.55
C LYS A 12 3.13 -13.44 58.30
N ASN A 13 2.55 -12.71 59.24
CA ASN A 13 1.23 -12.09 59.06
C ASN A 13 1.30 -10.85 58.14
N PHE A 14 2.36 -10.04 58.27
CA PHE A 14 2.62 -8.89 57.40
C PHE A 14 2.79 -9.33 55.93
N ASP A 15 3.60 -10.36 55.66
CA ASP A 15 3.78 -10.89 54.31
C ASP A 15 2.48 -11.47 53.73
N LYS A 16 1.67 -12.17 54.53
CA LYS A 16 0.38 -12.73 54.08
C LYS A 16 -0.63 -11.64 53.70
N GLU A 17 -0.77 -10.60 54.51
CA GLU A 17 -1.68 -9.47 54.19
C GLU A 17 -1.26 -8.76 52.89
N HIS A 18 0.04 -8.56 52.68
CA HIS A 18 0.55 -7.96 51.45
C HIS A 18 0.36 -8.86 50.22
N LEU A 19 0.55 -10.18 50.36
CA LEU A 19 0.32 -11.14 49.30
C LEU A 19 -1.16 -11.21 48.90
N GLU A 20 -2.08 -11.19 49.87
CA GLU A 20 -3.52 -11.19 49.60
C GLU A 20 -4.00 -9.87 48.99
N ALA A 21 -3.48 -8.73 49.46
CA ALA A 21 -3.78 -7.43 48.87
C ALA A 21 -3.28 -7.32 47.42
N ASN A 22 -2.08 -7.83 47.12
CA ASN A 22 -1.54 -7.86 45.76
C ASN A 22 -2.26 -8.88 44.87
N ARG A 23 -2.69 -10.03 45.41
CA ARG A 23 -3.47 -11.03 44.68
C ARG A 23 -4.79 -10.47 44.15
N ARG A 24 -5.54 -9.74 44.98
CA ARG A 24 -6.80 -9.09 44.56
C ARG A 24 -6.59 -8.03 43.46
N ARG A 25 -5.48 -7.29 43.53
CA ARG A 25 -5.10 -6.32 42.49
C ARG A 25 -4.73 -7.01 41.18
N CYS A 26 -3.98 -8.11 41.24
CA CYS A 26 -3.63 -8.92 40.07
C CYS A 26 -4.87 -9.59 39.45
N GLU A 27 -5.80 -10.09 40.25
CA GLU A 27 -7.06 -10.67 39.77
C GLU A 27 -7.94 -9.61 39.08
N GLY A 28 -8.03 -8.40 39.65
CA GLY A 28 -8.71 -7.28 39.01
C GLY A 28 -8.06 -6.86 37.68
N ALA A 29 -6.73 -6.76 37.65
CA ALA A 29 -5.99 -6.44 36.43
C ALA A 29 -6.15 -7.54 35.35
N ALA A 30 -6.13 -8.82 35.76
CA ALA A 30 -6.35 -9.95 34.86
C ALA A 30 -7.77 -9.96 34.28
N LEU A 31 -8.79 -9.62 35.08
CA LEU A 31 -10.16 -9.50 34.60
C LEU A 31 -10.32 -8.37 33.58
N ILE A 32 -9.71 -7.21 33.84
CA ILE A 32 -9.70 -6.08 32.90
C ILE A 32 -9.02 -6.48 31.59
N LEU A 33 -7.85 -7.10 31.68
CA LEU A 33 -7.11 -7.57 30.51
C LEU A 33 -7.94 -8.58 29.71
N PHE A 34 -8.57 -9.54 30.39
CA PHE A 34 -9.44 -10.53 29.75
C PHE A 34 -10.61 -9.85 29.01
N LEU A 35 -11.29 -8.90 29.65
CA LEU A 35 -12.37 -8.14 29.01
C LEU A 35 -11.89 -7.36 27.78
N CYS A 36 -10.71 -6.73 27.85
CA CYS A 36 -10.10 -6.08 26.70
C CYS A 36 -9.85 -7.06 25.54
N PHE A 37 -9.32 -8.26 25.84
CA PHE A 37 -9.14 -9.31 24.83
C PHE A 37 -10.46 -9.76 24.22
N VAL A 38 -11.51 -9.95 25.01
CA VAL A 38 -12.85 -10.31 24.51
C VAL A 38 -13.36 -9.24 23.54
N ILE A 39 -13.20 -7.95 23.86
CA ILE A 39 -13.60 -6.85 22.98
C ILE A 39 -12.81 -6.89 21.66
N PHE A 40 -11.49 -7.11 21.72
CA PHE A 40 -10.67 -7.24 20.50
C PHE A 40 -11.07 -8.45 19.66
N CYS A 41 -11.31 -9.62 20.27
CA CYS A 41 -11.77 -10.82 19.58
C CYS A 41 -13.14 -10.58 18.91
N ALA A 42 -14.08 -9.95 19.60
CA ALA A 42 -15.37 -9.60 19.02
C ALA A 42 -15.22 -8.63 17.83
N ARG A 43 -14.31 -7.65 17.94
CA ARG A 43 -14.02 -6.73 16.84
C ARG A 43 -13.39 -7.42 15.64
N LEU A 44 -12.45 -8.33 15.88
CA LEU A 44 -11.83 -9.15 14.84
C LEU A 44 -12.86 -10.05 14.16
N TRP A 45 -13.72 -10.71 14.92
CA TRP A 45 -14.82 -11.51 14.38
C TRP A 45 -15.72 -10.69 13.47
N HIS A 46 -16.14 -9.49 13.90
CA HIS A 46 -16.95 -8.61 13.08
C HIS A 46 -16.22 -8.20 11.78
N LEU A 47 -14.92 -7.90 11.84
CA LEU A 47 -14.16 -7.51 10.65
C LEU A 47 -13.97 -8.67 9.68
N GLN A 48 -13.73 -9.88 10.19
CA GLN A 48 -13.46 -11.07 9.39
C GLN A 48 -14.72 -11.74 8.85
N ILE A 49 -15.77 -11.90 9.66
CA ILE A 49 -16.97 -12.64 9.27
C ILE A 49 -18.00 -11.73 8.62
N VAL A 50 -18.33 -10.60 9.25
CA VAL A 50 -19.38 -9.70 8.74
C VAL A 50 -18.87 -8.88 7.57
N ARG A 51 -17.66 -8.30 7.69
CA ARG A 51 -17.08 -7.45 6.64
C ARG A 51 -16.06 -8.13 5.74
N GLY A 52 -15.65 -9.37 6.05
CA GLY A 52 -14.65 -10.08 5.27
C GLY A 52 -14.99 -10.27 3.80
N PRO A 53 -16.23 -10.69 3.44
CA PRO A 53 -16.62 -10.84 2.04
C PRO A 53 -16.53 -9.52 1.24
N GLU A 54 -16.92 -8.40 1.87
CA GLU A 54 -16.85 -7.08 1.25
C GLU A 54 -15.39 -6.66 1.01
N PHE A 55 -14.52 -6.77 2.02
CA PHE A 55 -13.10 -6.44 1.86
C PHE A 55 -12.37 -7.36 0.88
N ARG A 56 -12.75 -8.64 0.81
CA ARG A 56 -12.25 -9.55 -0.21
C ARG A 56 -12.65 -9.09 -1.61
N LYS A 57 -13.92 -8.72 -1.82
CA LYS A 57 -14.40 -8.21 -3.10
C LYS A 57 -13.69 -6.91 -3.51
N GLN A 58 -13.52 -5.97 -2.58
CA GLN A 58 -12.79 -4.73 -2.83
C GLN A 58 -11.32 -5.00 -3.20
N SER A 59 -10.70 -5.99 -2.58
CA SER A 59 -9.32 -6.40 -2.90
C SER A 59 -9.21 -7.02 -4.29
N GLU A 60 -10.17 -7.86 -4.69
CA GLU A 60 -10.23 -8.42 -6.06
C GLU A 60 -10.43 -7.32 -7.12
N ILE A 61 -11.26 -6.31 -6.84
CA ILE A 61 -11.43 -5.15 -7.74
C ILE A 61 -10.13 -4.36 -7.87
N ASN A 62 -9.39 -4.17 -6.78
CA ASN A 62 -8.07 -3.51 -6.83
C ASN A 62 -7.03 -4.35 -7.59
N ARG A 63 -7.14 -5.69 -7.53
CA ARG A 63 -6.23 -6.62 -8.21
C ARG A 63 -6.52 -6.75 -9.71
N ILE A 64 -7.79 -6.69 -10.11
CA ILE A 64 -8.22 -6.93 -11.49
C ILE A 64 -8.75 -5.62 -12.08
N LYS A 65 -7.88 -4.91 -12.80
CA LYS A 65 -8.28 -3.75 -13.59
C LYS A 65 -8.77 -4.21 -14.96
N THR A 66 -10.09 -4.31 -15.15
CA THR A 66 -10.66 -4.59 -16.47
C THR A 66 -10.47 -3.38 -17.39
N VAL A 67 -9.51 -3.45 -18.31
CA VAL A 67 -9.32 -2.45 -19.35
C VAL A 67 -10.08 -2.92 -20.59
N ARG A 68 -11.16 -2.20 -20.95
CA ARG A 68 -11.82 -2.44 -22.24
C ARG A 68 -10.91 -1.91 -23.35
N LEU A 69 -10.37 -2.81 -24.16
CA LEU A 69 -9.64 -2.46 -25.37
C LEU A 69 -10.65 -2.07 -26.45
N GLN A 70 -10.57 -0.85 -26.95
CA GLN A 70 -11.38 -0.46 -28.11
C GLN A 70 -10.91 -1.27 -29.32
N PRO A 71 -11.84 -1.79 -30.14
CA PRO A 71 -11.46 -2.48 -31.37
C PRO A 71 -10.74 -1.49 -32.31
N PRO A 72 -9.69 -1.92 -33.02
CA PRO A 72 -9.03 -1.08 -34.00
C PRO A 72 -10.01 -0.75 -35.14
N ARG A 73 -10.04 0.52 -35.55
CA ARG A 73 -10.74 0.97 -36.75
C ARG A 73 -10.16 0.29 -38.00
N GLY A 74 -11.04 -0.10 -38.93
CA GLY A 74 -10.65 -0.66 -40.22
C GLY A 74 -9.86 0.34 -41.08
N LYS A 75 -9.07 -0.20 -42.03
CA LYS A 75 -8.36 0.60 -43.04
C LYS A 75 -9.35 1.02 -44.13
N ILE A 76 -9.36 2.29 -44.49
CA ILE A 76 -10.14 2.82 -45.61
C ILE A 76 -9.26 2.80 -46.84
N LEU A 77 -9.67 2.04 -47.85
CA LEU A 77 -8.98 1.86 -49.12
C LEU A 77 -9.77 2.52 -50.25
N ASP A 78 -9.07 3.05 -51.25
CA ASP A 78 -9.66 3.44 -52.53
C ASP A 78 -9.99 2.19 -53.40
N ARG A 79 -10.74 2.36 -54.50
CA ARG A 79 -11.06 1.31 -55.48
C ARG A 79 -9.84 0.59 -56.05
N THR A 80 -8.68 1.25 -56.02
CA THR A 80 -7.38 0.76 -56.48
C THR A 80 -6.58 0.02 -55.39
N GLY A 81 -7.13 -0.08 -54.17
CA GLY A 81 -6.45 -0.68 -53.02
C GLY A 81 -5.50 0.26 -52.27
N ARG A 82 -5.41 1.55 -52.65
CA ARG A 82 -4.57 2.53 -51.96
C ARG A 82 -5.16 2.94 -50.60
N LEU A 83 -4.35 2.94 -49.55
CA LEU A 83 -4.75 3.39 -48.21
C LEU A 83 -5.04 4.90 -48.21
N LEU A 84 -6.26 5.29 -47.85
CA LEU A 84 -6.67 6.68 -47.67
C LEU A 84 -6.65 7.10 -46.20
N ALA A 85 -7.07 6.19 -45.31
CA ALA A 85 -7.00 6.41 -43.87
C ALA A 85 -6.77 5.08 -43.14
N GLY A 86 -5.91 5.11 -42.12
CA GLY A 86 -5.60 3.94 -41.30
C GLY A 86 -5.13 4.36 -39.90
N ILE A 87 -4.94 3.37 -39.04
CA ILE A 87 -4.36 3.57 -37.71
C ILE A 87 -2.84 3.48 -37.83
N LYS A 88 -2.13 4.49 -37.32
CA LYS A 88 -0.68 4.40 -37.03
C LYS A 88 -0.52 4.22 -35.51
N PRO A 89 0.26 3.23 -35.03
CA PRO A 89 0.59 3.14 -33.62
C PRO A 89 1.37 4.39 -33.19
N ASN A 90 1.08 4.88 -31.98
CA ASN A 90 1.75 6.03 -31.39
C ASN A 90 2.24 5.64 -30.01
N PHE A 91 3.56 5.63 -29.81
CA PHE A 91 4.17 5.26 -28.54
C PHE A 91 4.51 6.52 -27.73
N ASN A 92 4.20 6.47 -26.43
CA ASN A 92 4.51 7.56 -25.50
C ASN A 92 5.33 6.98 -24.35
N VAL A 93 6.42 7.65 -23.99
CA VAL A 93 7.22 7.31 -22.81
C VAL A 93 6.60 7.98 -21.60
N CYS A 94 6.19 7.16 -20.65
CA CYS A 94 5.54 7.58 -19.42
C CYS A 94 6.39 7.15 -18.23
N LEU A 95 6.42 7.98 -17.19
CA LEU A 95 7.24 7.77 -16.03
C LEU A 95 6.39 7.89 -14.76
N VAL A 96 6.48 6.87 -13.91
CA VAL A 96 5.77 6.81 -12.62
C VAL A 96 6.75 7.26 -11.54
N ARG A 97 6.36 8.22 -10.72
CA ARG A 97 7.26 8.81 -9.71
C ARG A 97 7.57 7.88 -8.55
N GLU A 98 6.64 6.98 -8.26
CA GLU A 98 6.77 5.99 -7.20
C GLU A 98 7.83 4.93 -7.50
N ASP A 99 8.03 4.60 -8.79
CA ASP A 99 8.99 3.58 -9.24
C ASP A 99 10.42 4.14 -9.40
N ILE A 100 10.65 5.42 -9.08
CA ILE A 100 11.97 6.06 -9.20
C ILE A 100 12.73 5.90 -7.89
N GLU A 101 13.68 4.97 -7.85
CA GLU A 101 14.63 4.84 -6.75
C GLU A 101 15.73 5.91 -6.82
N ASN A 102 16.35 6.07 -7.99
CA ASN A 102 17.43 7.03 -8.22
C ASN A 102 17.17 7.87 -9.49
N MET A 103 16.88 9.15 -9.29
CA MET A 103 16.58 10.09 -10.38
C MET A 103 17.80 10.34 -11.28
N GLU A 104 18.99 10.45 -10.71
CA GLU A 104 20.21 10.78 -11.47
C GLU A 104 20.61 9.62 -12.37
N GLU A 105 20.53 8.38 -11.87
CA GLU A 105 20.81 7.18 -12.67
C GLU A 105 19.76 6.99 -13.78
N LEU A 106 18.49 7.24 -13.48
CA LEU A 106 17.41 7.19 -14.46
C LEU A 106 17.65 8.20 -15.58
N LEU A 107 17.97 9.45 -15.25
CA LEU A 107 18.23 10.50 -16.23
C LEU A 107 19.46 10.19 -17.09
N ALA A 108 20.54 9.68 -16.49
CA ALA A 108 21.74 9.28 -17.22
C ALA A 108 21.47 8.21 -18.29
N LYS A 109 20.52 7.30 -18.05
CA LYS A 109 20.10 6.27 -19.01
C LYS A 109 19.04 6.76 -20.00
N LEU A 110 18.07 7.55 -19.53
CA LEU A 110 16.89 7.94 -20.32
C LEU A 110 17.19 9.07 -21.31
N CYS A 111 18.02 10.04 -20.93
CA CYS A 111 18.37 11.18 -21.79
C CYS A 111 19.03 10.78 -23.12
N PRO A 112 20.07 9.90 -23.16
CA PRO A 112 20.69 9.52 -24.42
C PRO A 112 19.75 8.73 -25.33
N ILE A 113 18.84 7.93 -24.77
CA ILE A 113 17.86 7.15 -25.54
C ILE A 113 16.81 8.08 -26.16
N LEU A 114 16.30 9.03 -25.39
CA LEU A 114 15.25 9.94 -25.85
C LEU A 114 15.79 11.12 -26.68
N GLY A 115 17.10 11.37 -26.67
CA GLY A 115 17.72 12.55 -27.27
C GLY A 115 17.25 13.85 -26.62
N GLU A 116 16.83 13.81 -25.36
CA GLU A 116 16.29 14.96 -24.61
C GLU A 116 17.25 15.40 -23.52
N SER A 117 17.20 16.68 -23.16
CA SER A 117 17.97 17.20 -22.02
C SER A 117 17.30 16.89 -20.69
N GLU A 118 18.10 16.69 -19.64
CA GLU A 118 17.61 16.45 -18.27
C GLU A 118 16.65 17.55 -17.79
N ALA A 119 16.92 18.81 -18.17
CA ALA A 119 16.10 19.96 -17.77
C ALA A 119 14.65 19.85 -18.27
N VAL A 120 14.45 19.31 -19.47
CA VAL A 120 13.10 19.11 -20.05
C VAL A 120 12.35 18.03 -19.29
N ILE A 121 13.03 16.93 -18.95
CA ILE A 121 12.45 15.80 -18.21
C ILE A 121 12.08 16.23 -16.79
N ARG A 122 12.97 16.94 -16.09
CA ARG A 122 12.71 17.49 -14.74
C ARG A 122 11.54 18.45 -14.75
N THR A 123 11.47 19.36 -15.72
CA THR A 123 10.34 20.29 -15.87
C THR A 123 9.01 19.54 -16.03
N SER A 124 9.00 18.48 -16.83
CA SER A 124 7.80 17.64 -17.04
C SER A 124 7.37 16.90 -15.77
N LEU A 125 8.32 16.40 -14.98
CA LEU A 125 8.10 15.81 -13.65
C LEU A 125 7.55 16.84 -12.64
N HIS A 126 8.10 18.05 -12.64
CA HIS A 126 7.63 19.14 -11.78
C HIS A 126 6.22 19.60 -12.16
N ALA A 127 5.91 19.73 -13.46
CA ALA A 127 4.57 20.06 -13.94
C ALA A 127 3.53 19.01 -13.51
N GLY A 128 3.91 17.73 -13.44
CA GLY A 128 3.08 16.65 -12.95
C GLY A 128 3.04 16.49 -11.43
N SER A 129 3.76 17.31 -10.65
CA SER A 129 3.96 17.08 -9.21
C SER A 129 2.71 17.21 -8.34
N ARG A 130 1.66 17.87 -8.85
CA ARG A 130 0.34 17.97 -8.20
C ARG A 130 -0.47 16.68 -8.27
N ARG A 131 -0.09 15.74 -9.16
CA ARG A 131 -0.76 14.45 -9.28
C ARG A 131 -0.20 13.46 -8.24
N PRO A 132 -0.99 12.48 -7.78
CA PRO A 132 -0.49 11.40 -6.94
C PRO A 132 0.68 10.65 -7.59
N LYS A 133 1.62 10.13 -6.77
CA LYS A 133 2.89 9.55 -7.25
C LYS A 133 2.71 8.32 -8.17
N TYR A 134 1.64 7.56 -7.97
CA TYR A 134 1.28 6.38 -8.77
C TYR A 134 0.74 6.73 -10.17
N VAL A 135 0.47 8.01 -10.47
CA VAL A 135 -0.06 8.42 -11.76
C VAL A 135 1.11 8.64 -12.74
N PRO A 136 1.15 7.94 -13.88
CA PRO A 136 2.20 8.12 -14.87
C PRO A 136 2.16 9.53 -15.47
N ILE A 137 3.34 10.14 -15.61
CA ILE A 137 3.55 11.42 -16.29
C ILE A 137 4.16 11.13 -17.66
N VAL A 138 3.55 11.66 -18.71
CA VAL A 138 4.07 11.52 -20.08
C VAL A 138 5.27 12.44 -20.25
N ILE A 139 6.44 11.88 -20.56
CA ILE A 139 7.68 12.61 -20.77
C ILE A 139 7.85 12.97 -22.25
N LYS A 140 7.60 12.01 -23.15
CA LYS A 140 7.71 12.21 -24.60
C LYS A 140 6.59 11.48 -25.32
N ARG A 141 6.07 12.09 -26.38
CA ARG A 141 4.97 11.58 -27.21
C ARG A 141 5.45 11.37 -28.64
N GLY A 142 4.77 10.51 -29.39
CA GLY A 142 5.03 10.39 -30.83
C GLY A 142 6.29 9.61 -31.16
N LEU A 143 6.72 8.67 -30.30
CA LEU A 143 7.83 7.80 -30.63
C LEU A 143 7.35 6.74 -31.62
N ASP A 144 8.21 6.44 -32.60
CA ASP A 144 8.09 5.28 -33.48
C ASP A 144 8.82 4.10 -32.83
N TRP A 145 8.46 2.86 -33.20
CA TRP A 145 9.00 1.64 -32.57
C TRP A 145 10.52 1.44 -32.74
N GLU A 146 11.11 2.11 -33.73
CA GLU A 146 12.53 2.02 -34.10
C GLU A 146 13.42 3.06 -33.37
N THR A 147 12.82 3.92 -32.52
CA THR A 147 13.53 4.98 -31.78
C THR A 147 13.79 4.54 -30.34
#